data_AF-A0A0G4L570-F1
#
_entry.id   AF-A0A0G4L570-F1
#
_cell.length_a   1.000
_cell.length_b   1.000
_cell.length_c   1.000
_cell.angle_alpha   90.00
_cell.angle_beta   90.00
_cell.angle_gamma   90.00
#
_symmetry.space_group_name_H-M   'P 1'
#
loop_
_entity.id
_entity.type
_entity.pdbx_description
1 polymer ?
#
loop_
_entity_poly.entity_id
_entity_poly.type
_entity_poly.pdbx_seq_one_letter_code
_entity_poly.pdbx_strand_id
1 'polypeptide(L)'
;MRASHFAAALVGAFAAPGLAWNTDIHQQIGFAAEKFLSPAAKAILSEILEPESGASLGRIGAWADAHRGTPEGRHTTTWHWINPADQPPSFCNVHYNRDCTSGGCIVSALANETQILKSCIRSVKDGKLVGGANATCANAAKFITHFIMDIAQPMHVTGIARGGNDIPVVFGGVTTNLHAIWDGR
;
A
#
# COMPACT_ATOMS: atom_id res chain seq x y z
N MET A 1 -24.95 -58.89 7.69
CA MET A 1 -23.97 -57.92 7.17
C MET A 1 -24.66 -56.56 7.08
N ARG A 2 -24.28 -55.58 7.90
CA ARG A 2 -24.79 -54.20 7.83
C ARG A 2 -23.63 -53.30 7.42
N ALA A 3 -23.67 -52.76 6.21
CA ALA A 3 -22.72 -51.75 5.76
C ALA A 3 -23.11 -50.41 6.37
N SER A 4 -22.24 -49.83 7.20
CA SER A 4 -22.37 -48.46 7.67
C SER A 4 -21.55 -47.57 6.74
N HIS A 5 -22.23 -46.81 5.87
CA HIS A 5 -21.58 -45.81 5.03
C HIS A 5 -21.37 -44.55 5.88
N PHE A 6 -20.12 -44.30 6.27
CA PHE A 6 -19.71 -43.02 6.82
C PHE A 6 -19.71 -41.98 5.69
N ALA A 7 -20.64 -41.03 5.74
CA ALA A 7 -20.58 -39.84 4.91
C ALA A 7 -19.47 -38.93 5.46
N ALA A 8 -18.34 -38.89 4.76
CA ALA A 8 -17.29 -37.91 5.04
C ALA A 8 -17.75 -36.53 4.56
N ALA A 9 -18.13 -35.66 5.50
CA ALA A 9 -18.37 -34.26 5.20
C ALA A 9 -17.02 -33.58 4.85
N LEU A 10 -16.83 -33.27 3.58
CA LEU A 10 -15.76 -32.40 3.09
C LEU A 10 -16.03 -30.99 3.63
N VAL A 11 -15.44 -30.66 4.78
CA VAL A 11 -15.31 -29.27 5.22
C VAL A 11 -14.27 -28.63 4.31
N GLY A 12 -14.74 -27.98 3.25
CA GLY A 12 -13.91 -27.10 2.45
C GLY A 12 -13.38 -25.99 3.36
N ALA A 13 -12.08 -26.03 3.66
CA ALA A 13 -11.40 -24.90 4.24
C ALA A 13 -11.50 -23.75 3.24
N PHE A 14 -12.42 -22.83 3.49
CA PHE A 14 -12.37 -21.51 2.85
C PHE A 14 -11.08 -20.86 3.35
N ALA A 15 -10.00 -21.02 2.59
CA ALA A 15 -8.87 -20.13 2.69
C ALA A 15 -9.44 -18.73 2.45
N ALA A 16 -9.48 -17.90 3.49
CA ALA A 16 -9.76 -16.49 3.31
C ALA A 16 -8.84 -16.01 2.16
N PRO A 17 -9.37 -15.28 1.15
CA PRO A 17 -8.50 -14.71 0.13
C PRO A 17 -7.40 -13.95 0.87
N GLY A 18 -6.15 -14.37 0.62
CA GLY A 18 -4.99 -13.72 1.23
C GLY A 18 -5.08 -12.23 0.96
N LEU A 19 -4.81 -11.41 1.98
CA LEU A 19 -4.75 -9.97 1.84
C LEU A 19 -3.63 -9.66 0.84
N ALA A 20 -4.07 -9.35 -0.36
CA ALA A 20 -3.31 -8.97 -1.52
C ALA A 20 -3.03 -7.46 -1.48
N TRP A 21 -2.09 -6.94 -2.26
CA TRP A 21 -1.73 -5.50 -2.31
C TRP A 21 -1.54 -4.99 -3.74
N ASN A 22 -2.08 -5.70 -4.73
CA ASN A 22 -2.14 -5.24 -6.10
C ASN A 22 -3.05 -3.99 -6.24
N THR A 23 -3.17 -3.46 -7.47
CA THR A 23 -4.03 -2.32 -7.80
C THR A 23 -5.43 -2.43 -7.20
N ASP A 24 -6.08 -3.58 -7.33
CA ASP A 24 -7.45 -3.78 -6.86
C ASP A 24 -7.53 -3.67 -5.35
N ILE A 25 -6.56 -4.23 -4.61
CA ILE A 25 -6.62 -4.18 -3.15
C ILE A 25 -6.27 -2.80 -2.62
N HIS A 26 -5.31 -2.09 -3.22
CA HIS A 26 -5.08 -0.69 -2.85
C HIS A 26 -6.35 0.16 -3.00
N GLN A 27 -7.11 -0.06 -4.07
CA GLN A 27 -8.40 0.60 -4.25
C GLN A 27 -9.43 0.14 -3.21
N GLN A 28 -9.55 -1.16 -2.96
CA GLN A 28 -10.51 -1.71 -1.98
C GLN A 28 -10.25 -1.21 -0.56
N ILE A 29 -9.00 -1.24 -0.11
CA ILE A 29 -8.60 -0.71 1.20
C ILE A 29 -8.84 0.80 1.25
N GLY A 30 -8.53 1.54 0.18
CA GLY A 30 -8.85 2.96 0.07
C GLY A 30 -10.36 3.24 0.21
N PHE A 31 -11.21 2.53 -0.52
CA PHE A 31 -12.67 2.65 -0.41
C PHE A 31 -13.19 2.25 0.97
N ALA A 32 -12.57 1.27 1.63
CA ALA A 32 -12.91 0.91 3.00
C ALA A 32 -12.52 2.05 3.97
N ALA A 33 -11.30 2.59 3.85
CA ALA A 33 -10.79 3.67 4.69
C ALA A 33 -11.62 4.96 4.57
N GLU A 34 -12.10 5.31 3.37
CA GLU A 34 -12.98 6.48 3.15
C GLU A 34 -14.23 6.50 4.01
N LYS A 35 -14.78 5.32 4.35
CA LYS A 35 -15.98 5.20 5.17
C LYS A 35 -15.74 5.69 6.60
N PHE A 36 -14.49 5.70 7.05
CA PHE A 36 -14.08 6.14 8.37
C PHE A 36 -13.63 7.60 8.41
N LEU A 37 -13.53 8.28 7.26
CA LEU A 37 -13.23 9.72 7.23
C LEU A 37 -14.38 10.54 7.82
N SER A 38 -14.04 11.48 8.69
CA SER A 38 -15.01 12.46 9.18
C SER A 38 -15.51 13.37 8.05
N PRO A 39 -16.70 13.98 8.17
CA PRO A 39 -17.18 14.94 7.16
C PRO A 39 -16.19 16.07 6.91
N ALA A 40 -15.52 16.57 7.95
CA ALA A 40 -14.49 17.60 7.83
C ALA A 40 -13.26 17.12 7.06
N ALA A 41 -12.83 15.86 7.28
CA ALA A 41 -11.71 15.29 6.53
C ALA A 41 -12.07 15.12 5.04
N LYS A 42 -13.30 14.68 4.73
CA LYS A 42 -13.78 14.55 3.34
C LYS A 42 -13.83 15.90 2.63
N ALA A 43 -14.31 16.95 3.29
CA ALA A 43 -14.34 18.30 2.73
C ALA A 43 -12.93 18.87 2.48
N ILE A 44 -11.97 18.62 3.37
CA ILE A 44 -10.58 19.03 3.12
C ILE A 44 -9.98 18.23 1.96
N LEU A 45 -10.26 16.93 1.89
CA LEU A 45 -9.75 16.06 0.84
C LEU A 45 -10.26 16.49 -0.55
N SER A 46 -11.51 16.96 -0.67
CA SER A 46 -12.04 17.49 -1.93
C SER A 46 -11.38 18.78 -2.41
N GLU A 47 -10.77 19.56 -1.50
CA GLU A 47 -9.99 20.74 -1.87
C GLU A 47 -8.53 20.40 -2.21
N ILE A 48 -8.02 19.26 -1.70
CA ILE A 48 -6.64 18.82 -1.93
C ILE A 48 -6.49 18.04 -3.24
N LEU A 49 -7.43 17.14 -3.52
CA LEU A 49 -7.35 16.26 -4.69
C LEU A 49 -7.99 16.90 -5.92
N GLU A 50 -7.51 16.49 -7.10
CA GLU A 50 -8.08 16.92 -8.37
C GLU A 50 -9.53 16.43 -8.51
N PRO A 51 -10.44 17.19 -9.16
CA PRO A 51 -11.86 16.83 -9.28
C PRO A 51 -12.09 15.42 -9.85
N GLU A 52 -11.24 14.97 -10.78
CA GLU A 52 -11.31 13.67 -11.43
C GLU A 52 -11.19 12.52 -10.43
N SER A 53 -10.52 12.73 -9.29
CA SER A 53 -10.42 11.74 -8.21
C SER A 53 -11.75 11.51 -7.50
N GLY A 54 -12.70 12.45 -7.58
CA GLY A 54 -13.93 12.42 -6.79
C GLY A 54 -13.70 12.45 -5.27
N ALA A 55 -12.57 13.00 -4.83
CA ALA A 55 -12.14 13.02 -3.42
C ALA A 55 -12.09 11.62 -2.77
N SER A 56 -11.77 10.58 -3.56
CA SER A 56 -11.80 9.19 -3.14
C SER A 56 -10.38 8.64 -2.92
N LEU A 57 -10.09 8.16 -1.70
CA LEU A 57 -8.89 7.39 -1.36
C LEU A 57 -8.78 6.10 -2.18
N GLY A 58 -9.88 5.40 -2.45
CA GLY A 58 -9.95 4.21 -3.29
C GLY A 58 -9.49 4.52 -4.70
N ARG A 59 -10.03 5.56 -5.34
CA ARG A 59 -9.65 5.92 -6.72
C ARG A 59 -8.20 6.36 -6.85
N ILE A 60 -7.59 6.88 -5.78
CA ILE A 60 -6.17 7.25 -5.77
C ILE A 60 -5.25 6.19 -5.17
N GLY A 61 -5.80 5.12 -4.57
CA GLY A 61 -5.06 4.22 -3.69
C GLY A 61 -3.91 3.50 -4.39
N ALA A 62 -4.05 3.22 -5.69
CA ALA A 62 -3.04 2.55 -6.50
C ALA A 62 -2.20 3.52 -7.37
N TRP A 63 -2.38 4.84 -7.22
CA TRP A 63 -1.74 5.82 -8.11
C TRP A 63 -0.21 5.79 -8.01
N ALA A 64 0.36 5.59 -6.82
CA ALA A 64 1.81 5.66 -6.61
C ALA A 64 2.55 4.55 -7.38
N ASP A 65 1.97 3.35 -7.50
CA ASP A 65 2.51 2.26 -8.31
C ASP A 65 2.66 2.63 -9.79
N ALA A 66 1.65 3.29 -10.36
CA ALA A 66 1.72 3.79 -11.73
C ALA A 66 2.74 4.93 -11.84
N HIS A 67 2.78 5.82 -10.84
CA HIS A 67 3.66 6.97 -10.84
C HIS A 67 5.14 6.61 -10.82
N ARG A 68 5.56 5.62 -10.01
CA ARG A 68 6.98 5.18 -9.98
C ARG A 68 7.47 4.63 -11.32
N GLY A 69 6.56 4.24 -12.22
CA GLY A 69 6.86 3.81 -13.58
C GLY A 69 7.12 4.95 -14.58
N THR A 70 6.77 6.20 -14.25
CA THR A 70 6.97 7.36 -15.14
C THR A 70 8.37 7.98 -14.97
N PRO A 71 8.87 8.75 -15.96
CA PRO A 71 10.12 9.50 -15.80
C PRO A 71 10.12 10.43 -14.58
N GLU A 72 9.00 11.09 -14.31
CA GLU A 72 8.84 12.03 -13.21
C GLU A 72 8.82 11.32 -11.86
N GLY A 73 8.13 10.17 -11.75
CA GLY A 73 7.97 9.45 -10.50
C GLY A 73 9.04 8.42 -10.21
N ARG A 74 9.96 8.12 -11.14
CA ARG A 74 11.00 7.08 -10.97
C ARG A 74 11.79 7.18 -9.67
N HIS A 75 12.05 8.40 -9.21
CA HIS A 75 12.78 8.65 -7.95
C HIS A 75 12.04 8.16 -6.69
N THR A 76 10.73 7.88 -6.80
CA THR A 76 9.89 7.40 -5.70
C THR A 76 9.87 5.87 -5.58
N THR A 77 10.57 5.16 -6.48
CA THR A 77 10.55 3.69 -6.53
C THR A 77 10.88 3.05 -5.17
N THR A 78 11.92 3.52 -4.48
CA THR A 78 12.33 2.96 -3.17
C THR A 78 11.39 3.35 -2.03
N TRP A 79 10.46 4.27 -2.24
CA TRP A 79 9.52 4.72 -1.21
C TRP A 79 8.43 3.69 -0.91
N HIS A 80 8.32 2.63 -1.70
CA HIS A 80 7.32 1.58 -1.51
C HIS A 80 7.74 0.50 -0.51
N TRP A 81 8.99 0.50 -0.03
CA TRP A 81 9.47 -0.55 0.88
C TRP A 81 10.52 -0.04 1.87
N ILE A 82 10.86 -0.89 2.83
CA ILE A 82 12.07 -0.81 3.63
C ILE A 82 12.69 -2.21 3.68
N ASN A 83 14.02 -2.30 3.63
CA ASN A 83 14.73 -3.57 3.52
C ASN A 83 15.52 -3.88 4.81
N PRO A 84 14.88 -4.43 5.84
CA PRO A 84 15.56 -4.92 7.02
C PRO A 84 16.75 -5.84 6.73
N ALA A 85 17.86 -5.57 7.40
CA ALA A 85 18.96 -6.51 7.55
C ALA A 85 18.73 -7.42 8.77
N ASP A 86 17.62 -8.17 8.74
CA ASP A 86 17.24 -9.18 9.73
C ASP A 86 17.46 -10.61 9.19
N GLN A 87 16.99 -11.64 9.91
CA GLN A 87 17.22 -13.04 9.55
C GLN A 87 15.97 -13.91 9.79
N PRO A 88 14.89 -13.71 9.02
CA PRO A 88 13.72 -14.57 9.11
C PRO A 88 14.04 -16.01 8.67
N PRO A 89 13.40 -17.04 9.27
CA PRO A 89 12.40 -16.95 10.32
C PRO A 89 12.98 -16.86 11.75
N SER A 90 14.31 -16.87 11.90
CA SER A 90 14.98 -16.91 13.21
C SER A 90 14.74 -15.64 14.03
N PHE A 91 14.81 -14.47 13.39
CA PHE A 91 14.60 -13.18 14.03
C PHE A 91 14.23 -12.10 13.01
N CYS A 92 13.23 -11.29 13.35
CA CYS A 92 12.77 -10.18 12.52
C CYS A 92 12.90 -8.86 13.30
N ASN A 93 13.42 -7.81 12.66
CA ASN A 93 13.44 -6.47 13.22
C ASN A 93 13.44 -5.40 12.14
N VAL A 94 13.17 -4.16 12.53
CA VAL A 94 13.30 -3.00 11.66
C VAL A 94 14.05 -1.91 12.42
N HIS A 95 15.12 -1.40 11.83
CA HIS A 95 15.95 -0.31 12.32
C HIS A 95 16.10 0.73 11.23
N TYR A 96 15.34 1.82 11.33
CA TYR A 96 15.25 2.88 10.32
C TYR A 96 16.61 3.34 9.78
N ASN A 97 17.57 3.70 10.64
CA ASN A 97 18.88 4.21 10.22
C ASN A 97 19.76 3.18 9.49
N ARG A 98 19.49 1.88 9.68
CA ARG A 98 20.20 0.78 9.04
C ARG A 98 19.52 0.35 7.73
N ASP A 99 18.18 0.35 7.74
CA ASP A 99 17.36 -0.34 6.74
C ASP A 99 16.80 0.59 5.65
N CYS A 100 16.79 1.90 5.91
CA CYS A 100 16.40 2.92 4.95
C CYS A 100 17.57 3.28 4.03
N THR A 101 17.31 3.44 2.73
CA THR A 101 18.37 3.77 1.74
C THR A 101 18.57 5.28 1.59
N SER A 102 19.67 5.70 0.94
CA SER A 102 19.89 7.12 0.62
C SER A 102 18.84 7.71 -0.31
N GLY A 103 18.19 6.90 -1.15
CA GLY A 103 17.04 7.29 -1.98
C GLY A 103 15.72 7.40 -1.20
N GLY A 104 15.75 7.13 0.10
CA GLY A 104 14.57 7.00 0.95
C GLY A 104 14.04 5.58 1.00
N CYS A 105 13.06 5.39 1.88
CA CYS A 105 12.28 4.19 2.09
C CYS A 105 10.84 4.60 2.46
N ILE A 106 9.96 3.62 2.62
CA ILE A 106 8.56 3.87 2.98
C ILE A 106 8.38 4.68 4.27
N VAL A 107 9.24 4.47 5.27
CA VAL A 107 9.19 5.21 6.54
C VAL A 107 9.55 6.68 6.33
N SER A 108 10.63 6.98 5.59
CA SER A 108 11.03 8.37 5.32
C SER A 108 10.03 9.08 4.41
N ALA A 109 9.47 8.37 3.43
CA ALA A 109 8.46 8.90 2.52
C ALA A 109 7.17 9.24 3.26
N LEU A 110 6.65 8.32 4.09
CA LEU A 110 5.50 8.59 4.96
C LEU A 110 5.73 9.82 5.86
N ALA A 111 6.91 9.94 6.47
CA ALA A 111 7.24 11.08 7.31
C ALA A 111 7.24 12.40 6.50
N ASN A 112 7.88 12.41 5.33
CA ASN A 112 7.98 13.59 4.48
C ASN A 112 6.61 14.02 3.92
N GLU A 113 5.90 13.10 3.27
CA GLU A 113 4.61 13.37 2.67
C GLU A 113 3.58 13.79 3.73
N THR A 114 3.66 13.25 4.95
CA THR A 114 2.82 13.71 6.06
C THR A 114 3.07 15.17 6.42
N GLN A 115 4.32 15.65 6.42
CA GLN A 115 4.58 17.07 6.68
C GLN A 115 4.08 17.96 5.54
N ILE A 116 4.23 17.53 4.29
CA ILE A 116 3.70 18.21 3.12
C ILE A 116 2.17 18.31 3.23
N LEU A 117 1.49 17.18 3.47
CA LEU A 117 0.04 17.13 3.60
C LEU A 117 -0.48 18.00 4.76
N LYS A 118 0.22 18.01 5.91
CA LYS A 118 -0.12 18.93 7.02
C LYS A 118 -0.05 20.40 6.61
N SER A 119 0.91 20.77 5.77
CA SER A 119 0.99 22.12 5.21
C SER A 119 -0.18 22.41 4.28
N CYS A 120 -0.51 21.48 3.39
CA CYS A 120 -1.63 21.57 2.47
C CYS A 120 -2.98 21.70 3.20
N ILE A 121 -3.19 20.92 4.25
CA ILE A 121 -4.39 21.01 5.11
C ILE A 121 -4.52 22.40 5.73
N ARG A 122 -3.41 23.02 6.18
CA ARG A 122 -3.44 24.40 6.68
C ARG A 122 -3.80 25.39 5.57
N SER A 123 -3.22 25.24 4.38
CA SER A 123 -3.55 26.10 3.24
C SER A 123 -5.03 26.02 2.85
N VAL A 124 -5.65 24.83 2.89
CA VAL A 124 -7.10 24.69 2.67
C VAL A 124 -7.89 25.43 3.74
N LYS A 125 -7.54 25.24 5.02
CA LYS A 125 -8.22 25.90 6.15
C LYS A 125 -8.09 27.43 6.11
N ASP A 126 -6.99 27.94 5.59
CA ASP A 126 -6.73 29.37 5.38
C ASP A 126 -7.41 29.92 4.10
N GLY A 127 -8.09 29.08 3.30
CA GLY A 127 -8.70 29.48 2.04
C GLY A 127 -7.70 29.77 0.91
N LYS A 128 -6.45 29.31 1.04
CA LYS A 128 -5.36 29.53 0.07
C LYS A 128 -5.20 28.41 -0.94
N LEU A 129 -5.78 27.25 -0.67
CA LEU A 129 -5.79 26.09 -1.56
C LEU A 129 -7.22 25.60 -1.73
N VAL A 130 -7.66 25.48 -2.97
CA VAL A 130 -9.00 25.03 -3.34
C VAL A 130 -8.94 24.16 -4.60
N GLY A 131 -9.92 23.26 -4.74
CA GLY A 131 -10.23 22.53 -5.96
C GLY A 131 -9.09 21.74 -6.59
N GLY A 132 -8.16 21.20 -5.79
CA GLY A 132 -7.06 20.38 -6.29
C GLY A 132 -6.01 21.15 -7.09
N ALA A 133 -5.92 22.47 -6.92
CA ALA A 133 -5.04 23.33 -7.74
C ALA A 133 -3.52 23.09 -7.54
N ASN A 134 -3.12 22.29 -6.55
CA ASN A 134 -1.71 22.06 -6.22
C ASN A 134 -1.34 20.58 -6.30
N ALA A 135 -0.60 20.21 -7.34
CA ALA A 135 -0.17 18.83 -7.58
C ALA A 135 0.69 18.25 -6.45
N THR A 136 1.51 19.06 -5.77
CA THR A 136 2.30 18.59 -4.60
C THR A 136 1.37 18.17 -3.46
N CYS A 137 0.30 18.91 -3.21
CA CYS A 137 -0.68 18.57 -2.19
C CYS A 137 -1.49 17.32 -2.55
N ALA A 138 -1.91 17.21 -3.82
CA ALA A 138 -2.58 16.03 -4.30
C ALA A 138 -1.68 14.80 -4.19
N ASN A 139 -0.44 14.88 -4.67
CA ASN A 139 0.53 13.78 -4.61
C ASN A 139 0.82 13.34 -3.17
N ALA A 140 0.96 14.26 -2.22
CA ALA A 140 1.16 13.90 -0.81
C ALA A 140 0.00 13.07 -0.25
N ALA A 141 -1.25 13.42 -0.57
CA ALA A 141 -2.41 12.62 -0.19
C ALA A 141 -2.40 11.24 -0.87
N LYS A 142 -2.04 11.16 -2.16
CA LYS A 142 -1.95 9.90 -2.93
C LYS A 142 -0.87 8.98 -2.37
N PHE A 143 0.33 9.50 -2.10
CA PHE A 143 1.43 8.76 -1.51
C PHE A 143 1.11 8.24 -0.12
N ILE A 144 0.58 9.07 0.78
CA ILE A 144 0.21 8.61 2.13
C ILE A 144 -0.84 7.50 2.07
N THR A 145 -1.85 7.68 1.20
CA THR A 145 -2.90 6.68 1.01
C THR A 145 -2.30 5.34 0.62
N HIS A 146 -1.41 5.33 -0.38
CA HIS A 146 -0.75 4.11 -0.86
C HIS A 146 0.25 3.52 0.15
N PHE A 147 1.12 4.33 0.75
CA PHE A 147 2.21 3.83 1.60
C PHE A 147 1.75 3.30 2.96
N ILE A 148 0.61 3.75 3.49
CA ILE A 148 0.00 3.12 4.68
C ILE A 148 -0.43 1.67 4.38
N MET A 149 -0.73 1.38 3.12
CA MET A 149 -1.08 0.04 2.65
C MET A 149 0.18 -0.79 2.43
N ASP A 150 1.14 -0.29 1.65
CA ASP A 150 2.41 -0.99 1.38
C ASP A 150 3.16 -1.38 2.66
N ILE A 151 3.20 -0.51 3.68
CA ILE A 151 3.93 -0.81 4.92
C ILE A 151 3.30 -1.96 5.72
N ALA A 152 2.04 -2.30 5.45
CA ALA A 152 1.35 -3.43 6.04
C ALA A 152 1.53 -4.73 5.23
N GLN A 153 2.14 -4.67 4.03
CA GLN A 153 2.54 -5.83 3.24
C GLN A 153 3.88 -6.39 3.75
N PRO A 154 3.95 -7.59 4.35
CA PRO A 154 5.18 -8.08 5.00
C PRO A 154 6.41 -8.16 4.08
N MET A 155 6.21 -8.50 2.82
CA MET A 155 7.24 -8.57 1.79
C MET A 155 7.71 -7.20 1.28
N HIS A 156 7.03 -6.09 1.62
CA HIS A 156 7.56 -4.72 1.48
C HIS A 156 8.41 -4.29 2.69
N VAL A 157 8.48 -5.12 3.72
CA VAL A 157 9.21 -4.85 4.98
C VAL A 157 10.21 -6.00 5.25
N THR A 158 10.89 -6.46 4.20
CA THR A 158 11.97 -7.45 4.31
C THR A 158 13.03 -7.26 3.23
N GLY A 159 14.31 -7.34 3.61
CA GLY A 159 15.42 -7.31 2.66
C GLY A 159 15.71 -8.64 1.96
N ILE A 160 15.10 -9.74 2.42
CA ILE A 160 15.40 -11.09 1.91
C ILE A 160 14.94 -11.23 0.46
N ALA A 161 15.85 -11.64 -0.43
CA ALA A 161 15.55 -11.96 -1.82
C ALA A 161 14.75 -10.86 -2.55
N ARG A 162 15.11 -9.59 -2.29
CA ARG A 162 14.42 -8.38 -2.78
C ARG A 162 12.92 -8.38 -2.42
N GLY A 163 12.62 -8.56 -1.13
CA GLY A 163 11.23 -8.71 -0.69
C GLY A 163 10.60 -10.01 -1.17
N GLY A 164 11.37 -11.09 -1.36
CA GLY A 164 10.89 -12.37 -1.90
C GLY A 164 10.56 -12.37 -3.40
N ASN A 165 10.89 -11.32 -4.15
CA ASN A 165 10.79 -11.32 -5.61
C ASN A 165 11.68 -12.38 -6.26
N ASP A 166 12.80 -12.74 -5.61
CA ASP A 166 13.74 -13.74 -6.12
C ASP A 166 13.48 -15.15 -5.56
N ILE A 167 12.35 -15.37 -4.89
CA ILE A 167 11.93 -16.69 -4.38
C ILE A 167 10.85 -17.24 -5.32
N PRO A 168 11.20 -18.11 -6.29
CA PRO A 168 10.23 -18.70 -7.20
C PRO A 168 9.33 -19.72 -6.47
N VAL A 169 8.05 -19.72 -6.82
CA VAL A 169 7.00 -20.57 -6.21
C VAL A 169 5.98 -20.99 -7.27
N VAL A 170 5.18 -22.01 -6.96
CA VAL A 170 3.99 -22.39 -7.74
C VAL A 170 2.76 -22.16 -6.87
N PHE A 171 1.84 -21.30 -7.32
CA PHE A 171 0.59 -21.00 -6.62
C PHE A 171 -0.58 -21.18 -7.58
N GLY A 172 -1.60 -21.95 -7.19
CA GLY A 172 -2.74 -22.26 -8.07
C GLY A 172 -2.35 -22.95 -9.39
N GLY A 173 -1.20 -23.65 -9.43
CA GLY A 173 -0.67 -24.28 -10.65
C GLY A 173 0.11 -23.32 -11.56
N VAL A 174 0.30 -22.06 -11.18
CA VAL A 174 1.04 -21.04 -11.96
C VAL A 174 2.38 -20.72 -11.30
N THR A 175 3.45 -20.70 -12.09
CA THR A 175 4.78 -20.26 -11.62
C THR A 175 4.79 -18.74 -11.41
N THR A 176 5.22 -18.33 -10.22
CA THR A 176 5.34 -16.92 -9.82
C THR A 176 6.48 -16.75 -8.80
N ASN A 177 6.50 -15.66 -8.04
CA ASN A 177 7.42 -15.46 -6.92
C ASN A 177 6.65 -15.17 -5.62
N LEU A 178 7.30 -15.34 -4.48
CA LEU A 178 6.66 -15.19 -3.17
C LEU A 178 6.04 -13.80 -2.98
N HIS A 179 6.74 -12.74 -3.38
CA HIS A 179 6.23 -11.35 -3.29
C HIS A 179 4.88 -11.19 -4.00
N ALA A 180 4.80 -11.67 -5.24
CA ALA A 180 3.62 -11.55 -6.07
C ALA A 180 2.39 -12.26 -5.47
N ILE A 181 2.58 -13.39 -4.76
CA ILE A 181 1.45 -14.04 -4.07
C ILE A 181 0.92 -13.17 -2.93
N TRP A 182 1.82 -12.54 -2.16
CA TRP A 182 1.46 -11.63 -1.07
C TRP A 182 0.84 -10.33 -1.61
N ASP A 183 1.26 -9.86 -2.78
CA ASP A 183 0.58 -8.77 -3.51
C ASP A 183 -0.74 -9.23 -4.14
N GLY A 184 -1.05 -10.53 -4.16
CA GLY A 184 -2.34 -11.02 -4.66
C GLY A 184 -2.43 -11.28 -6.13
N ARG A 185 -1.42 -11.90 -6.68
CA ARG A 185 -1.56 -12.53 -7.99
C ARG A 185 -2.58 -13.66 -8.00
#